data_AF-A0A533T8B9-F1
#
_entry.id   AF-A0A533T8B9-F1
#
_cell.length_a   1.000
_cell.length_b   1.000
_cell.length_c   1.000
_cell.angle_alpha   90.00
_cell.angle_beta   90.00
_cell.angle_gamma   90.00
#
_symmetry.space_group_name_H-M   'P 1'
#
loop_
_entity.id
_entity.type
_entity.pdbx_description
1 polymer ?
#
loop_
_entity_poly.entity_id
_entity_poly.type
_entity_poly.pdbx_seq_one_letter_code
_entity_poly.pdbx_strand_id
1 'polypeptide(L)'
;MAKKVTQLSFADVKGAIDCSGDIDCSNKGLTSLEGCPEKVKGTFNCSGNKLTSLAGAPKKIKGDFTCSSNKLTTLEGGPEEVKGDYDCSNNHLATLGGCPVFIMGDFSCSGNKLTSLKAEFVSSVGTTLTGGPELVEGDFNCSRNRLTDLEGSPKIVGGDLDCSFNQLTTLNNSPEVIFGDFSCSGNQLLSLEGAPRQVFGNFDCSGNQLTSLKGSPKKVKGNFICSCNHLTSLKGSPEEVDTFECSNNMLTSLKRSPEKVKGNFDCSMNQLTSLKGAPKKVKGTFNCSGNQLATLECELKKVGGDFICEENAQPFTEEEIRVAKNIKGNVLA
;
A
#
# COMPACT_ATOMS: atom_id res chain seq x y z
N MET A 1 -10.67 22.17 35.94
CA MET A 1 -11.84 21.26 36.02
C MET A 1 -11.77 20.29 34.84
N ALA A 2 -11.52 19.01 35.07
CA ALA A 2 -11.61 18.01 34.01
C ALA A 2 -13.08 17.92 33.56
N LYS A 3 -13.37 18.14 32.27
CA LYS A 3 -14.71 17.87 31.71
C LYS A 3 -15.03 16.40 31.99
N LYS A 4 -16.06 16.16 32.81
CA LYS A 4 -16.62 14.82 33.04
C LYS A 4 -16.97 14.25 31.66
N VAL A 5 -16.25 13.23 31.21
CA VAL A 5 -16.61 12.53 29.98
C VAL A 5 -17.95 11.88 30.25
N THR A 6 -19.02 12.37 29.62
CA THR A 6 -20.31 11.72 29.68
C THR A 6 -20.15 10.33 29.10
N GLN A 7 -20.30 9.30 29.94
CA GLN A 7 -20.31 7.92 29.50
C GLN A 7 -21.59 7.70 28.70
N LEU A 8 -21.46 7.22 27.47
CA LEU A 8 -22.59 6.90 26.59
C LEU A 8 -22.33 5.51 26.02
N SER A 9 -23.19 4.55 26.34
CA SER A 9 -23.10 3.16 25.93
C SER A 9 -24.02 2.85 24.75
N PHE A 10 -23.82 1.70 24.11
CA PHE A 10 -24.77 1.21 23.12
C PHE A 10 -26.17 1.01 23.71
N ALA A 11 -26.28 0.53 24.95
CA ALA A 11 -27.56 0.36 25.64
C ALA A 11 -28.38 1.66 25.70
N ASP A 12 -27.72 2.81 25.87
CA ASP A 12 -28.37 4.13 25.93
C ASP A 12 -28.98 4.57 24.58
N VAL A 13 -28.43 4.08 23.46
CA VAL A 13 -28.85 4.47 22.11
C VAL A 13 -29.61 3.36 21.37
N LYS A 14 -29.63 2.14 21.91
CA LYS A 14 -30.22 0.95 21.27
C LYS A 14 -31.67 1.13 20.87
N GLY A 15 -32.47 1.88 21.64
CA GLY A 15 -33.88 2.13 21.31
C GLY A 15 -34.10 2.84 19.96
N ALA A 16 -33.06 3.46 19.41
CA ALA A 16 -33.07 4.11 18.10
C ALA A 16 -32.40 3.28 16.99
N ILE A 17 -31.95 2.04 17.27
CA ILE A 17 -31.15 1.21 16.36
C ILE A 17 -31.87 -0.12 16.11
N ASP A 18 -32.08 -0.45 14.84
CA ASP A 18 -32.54 -1.79 14.46
C ASP A 18 -31.43 -2.82 14.72
N CYS A 19 -31.75 -3.86 15.48
CA CYS A 19 -30.82 -4.93 15.86
C CYS A 19 -31.14 -6.27 15.18
N SER A 20 -32.01 -6.28 14.16
CA SER A 20 -32.47 -7.50 13.51
C SER A 20 -31.56 -8.01 12.37
N GLY A 21 -30.71 -7.13 11.83
CA GLY A 21 -29.78 -7.40 10.74
C GLY A 21 -28.46 -6.65 10.91
N ASP A 22 -28.27 -5.58 10.14
CA ASP A 22 -27.13 -4.66 10.27
C ASP A 22 -27.33 -3.74 11.48
N ILE A 23 -26.24 -3.45 12.18
CA ILE A 23 -26.23 -2.57 13.35
C ILE A 23 -25.26 -1.43 13.09
N ASP A 24 -25.82 -0.23 12.91
CA ASP A 24 -25.03 1.01 12.79
C ASP A 24 -25.21 1.89 14.04
N CYS A 25 -24.14 1.97 14.82
CA CYS A 25 -24.00 2.85 15.98
C CYS A 25 -22.87 3.87 15.79
N SER A 26 -22.50 4.15 14.54
CA SER A 26 -21.46 5.11 14.21
C SER A 26 -21.84 6.54 14.60
N ASN A 27 -20.84 7.36 14.91
CA ASN A 27 -20.97 8.80 15.14
C ASN A 27 -21.98 9.21 16.23
N LYS A 28 -22.24 8.34 17.22
CA LYS A 28 -23.15 8.64 18.35
C LYS A 28 -22.42 9.24 19.56
N GLY A 29 -21.09 9.31 19.52
CA GLY A 29 -20.27 9.76 20.65
C GLY A 29 -20.11 8.72 21.75
N LEU A 30 -20.28 7.43 21.41
CA LEU A 30 -20.17 6.31 22.34
C LEU A 30 -18.79 6.24 22.99
N THR A 31 -18.77 5.87 24.26
CA THR A 31 -17.57 5.56 25.03
C THR A 31 -17.49 4.09 25.43
N SER A 32 -18.60 3.33 25.28
CA SER A 32 -18.69 1.89 25.53
C SER A 32 -19.64 1.21 24.54
N LEU A 33 -19.38 -0.07 24.23
CA LEU A 33 -20.29 -0.93 23.46
C LEU A 33 -21.16 -1.82 24.35
N GLU A 34 -21.16 -1.58 25.66
CA GLU A 34 -22.03 -2.31 26.61
C GLU A 34 -23.49 -2.31 26.15
N GLY A 35 -24.10 -3.51 26.18
CA GLY A 35 -25.48 -3.74 25.73
C GLY A 35 -25.63 -4.12 24.26
N CYS A 36 -24.54 -4.21 23.49
CA CYS A 36 -24.60 -4.81 22.15
C CYS A 36 -25.02 -6.28 22.23
N PRO A 37 -25.69 -6.81 21.19
CA PRO A 37 -25.95 -8.24 21.10
C PRO A 37 -24.65 -9.03 20.89
N GLU A 38 -24.59 -10.23 21.45
CA GLU A 38 -23.46 -11.16 21.29
C GLU A 38 -23.21 -11.59 19.84
N LYS A 39 -24.26 -11.61 19.02
CA LYS A 39 -24.22 -12.07 17.61
C LYS A 39 -24.92 -11.09 16.70
N VAL A 40 -24.31 -10.79 15.56
CA VAL A 40 -24.87 -9.92 14.51
C VAL A 40 -24.96 -10.72 13.20
N LYS A 41 -26.15 -10.71 12.59
CA LYS A 41 -26.42 -11.45 11.34
C LYS A 41 -25.95 -10.72 10.10
N GLY A 42 -25.82 -9.40 10.16
CA GLY A 42 -25.27 -8.55 9.12
C GLY A 42 -23.97 -7.89 9.56
N THR A 43 -23.79 -6.63 9.19
CA THR A 43 -22.63 -5.77 9.49
C THR A 43 -22.79 -5.05 10.83
N PHE A 44 -21.68 -4.80 11.53
CA PHE A 44 -21.65 -3.99 12.75
C PHE A 44 -20.69 -2.81 12.60
N ASN A 45 -21.23 -1.59 12.60
CA ASN A 45 -20.47 -0.36 12.46
C ASN A 45 -20.53 0.46 13.76
N CYS A 46 -19.39 0.64 14.41
CA CYS A 46 -19.21 1.51 15.58
C CYS A 46 -18.17 2.63 15.35
N SER A 47 -17.94 3.00 14.09
CA SER A 47 -16.96 4.01 13.70
C SER A 47 -17.29 5.42 14.20
N GLY A 48 -16.28 6.30 14.25
CA GLY A 48 -16.48 7.73 14.54
C GLY A 48 -16.96 8.02 15.97
N ASN A 49 -16.62 7.16 16.92
CA ASN A 49 -17.01 7.30 18.32
C ASN A 49 -15.80 7.71 19.20
N LYS A 50 -15.92 7.55 20.52
CA LYS A 50 -14.88 7.87 21.51
C LYS A 50 -14.44 6.61 22.27
N LEU A 51 -14.60 5.44 21.67
CA LEU A 51 -14.28 4.15 22.28
C LEU A 51 -12.78 4.04 22.53
N THR A 52 -12.40 3.52 23.70
CA THR A 52 -10.99 3.23 24.06
C THR A 52 -10.67 1.74 24.11
N SER A 53 -11.70 0.89 24.13
CA SER A 53 -11.62 -0.57 23.99
C SER A 53 -12.85 -1.09 23.24
N LEU A 54 -12.82 -2.35 22.83
CA LEU A 54 -13.97 -3.03 22.23
C LEU A 54 -14.77 -3.85 23.25
N ALA A 55 -14.60 -3.60 24.55
CA ALA A 55 -15.39 -4.26 25.59
C ALA A 55 -16.89 -4.07 25.34
N GLY A 56 -17.64 -5.18 25.33
CA GLY A 56 -19.05 -5.21 25.02
C GLY A 56 -19.39 -5.31 23.53
N ALA A 57 -18.40 -5.32 22.62
CA ALA A 57 -18.66 -5.58 21.20
C ALA A 57 -19.25 -6.98 20.96
N PRO A 58 -20.03 -7.17 19.87
CA PRO A 58 -20.47 -8.50 19.46
C PRO A 58 -19.30 -9.45 19.24
N LYS A 59 -19.48 -10.73 19.58
CA LYS A 59 -18.45 -11.76 19.45
C LYS A 59 -18.42 -12.45 18.09
N LYS A 60 -19.57 -12.53 17.43
CA LYS A 60 -19.71 -13.17 16.10
C LYS A 60 -20.48 -12.26 15.15
N ILE A 61 -19.86 -11.94 14.02
CA ILE A 61 -20.42 -11.06 13.01
C ILE A 61 -20.34 -11.76 11.66
N LYS A 62 -21.48 -11.84 10.96
CA LYS A 62 -21.58 -12.50 9.65
C LYS A 62 -21.28 -11.57 8.46
N GLY A 63 -21.43 -10.27 8.63
CA GLY A 63 -20.96 -9.27 7.67
C GLY A 63 -19.65 -8.65 8.14
N ASP A 64 -19.54 -7.34 7.96
CA ASP A 64 -18.33 -6.57 8.25
C ASP A 64 -18.32 -6.07 9.69
N PHE A 65 -17.12 -5.79 10.20
CA PHE A 65 -16.92 -5.12 11.47
C PHE A 65 -16.08 -3.86 11.27
N THR A 66 -16.70 -2.71 11.54
CA THR A 66 -16.04 -1.40 11.40
C THR A 66 -15.96 -0.73 12.76
N CYS A 67 -14.74 -0.58 13.30
CA CYS A 67 -14.46 0.17 14.52
C CYS A 67 -13.51 1.36 14.30
N SER A 68 -13.38 1.81 13.06
CA SER A 68 -12.47 2.88 12.67
C SER A 68 -12.80 4.26 13.26
N SER A 69 -11.82 5.16 13.26
CA SER A 69 -11.98 6.54 13.75
C SER A 69 -12.48 6.61 15.21
N ASN A 70 -11.79 5.90 16.10
CA ASN A 70 -12.05 5.86 17.54
C ASN A 70 -10.77 6.25 18.32
N LYS A 71 -10.73 5.94 19.61
CA LYS A 71 -9.56 6.12 20.49
C LYS A 71 -9.02 4.79 21.01
N LEU A 72 -9.24 3.71 20.26
CA LEU A 72 -8.86 2.36 20.67
C LEU A 72 -7.35 2.27 20.82
N THR A 73 -6.90 1.71 21.94
CA THR A 73 -5.49 1.36 22.18
C THR A 73 -5.23 -0.15 22.09
N THR A 74 -6.31 -0.94 22.08
CA THR A 74 -6.31 -2.40 21.95
C THR A 74 -7.58 -2.85 21.20
N LEU A 75 -7.51 -4.00 20.52
CA LEU A 75 -8.70 -4.67 19.95
C LEU A 75 -9.29 -5.70 20.91
N GLU A 76 -8.73 -5.86 22.12
CA GLU A 76 -9.30 -6.69 23.17
C GLU A 76 -10.78 -6.37 23.42
N GLY A 77 -11.56 -7.44 23.59
CA GLY A 77 -13.02 -7.35 23.71
C GLY A 77 -13.75 -7.38 22.36
N GLY A 78 -13.05 -7.22 21.24
CA GLY A 78 -13.59 -7.28 19.89
C GLY A 78 -14.19 -8.63 19.48
N PRO A 79 -14.71 -8.72 18.25
CA PRO A 79 -15.27 -9.94 17.70
C PRO A 79 -14.18 -11.00 17.49
N GLU A 80 -14.49 -12.23 17.86
CA GLU A 80 -13.63 -13.40 17.65
C GLU A 80 -13.78 -13.96 16.24
N GLU A 81 -14.93 -13.72 15.60
CA GLU A 81 -15.27 -14.20 14.28
C GLU A 81 -15.96 -13.10 13.47
N VAL A 82 -15.34 -12.70 12.36
CA VAL A 82 -15.88 -11.78 11.36
C VAL A 82 -15.78 -12.47 10.00
N LYS A 83 -16.89 -12.55 9.28
CA LYS A 83 -16.96 -13.22 7.96
C LYS A 83 -16.80 -12.27 6.77
N GLY A 84 -16.98 -10.97 6.97
CA GLY A 84 -16.68 -9.94 5.99
C GLY A 84 -15.39 -9.21 6.33
N ASP A 85 -15.41 -7.90 6.10
CA ASP A 85 -14.26 -7.02 6.29
C ASP A 85 -14.07 -6.64 7.76
N TYR A 86 -12.84 -6.34 8.14
CA TYR A 86 -12.49 -5.87 9.47
C TYR A 86 -11.68 -4.57 9.37
N ASP A 87 -12.33 -3.45 9.69
CA ASP A 87 -11.72 -2.11 9.64
C ASP A 87 -11.54 -1.55 11.06
N CYS A 88 -10.29 -1.47 11.51
CA CYS A 88 -9.88 -0.83 12.74
C CYS A 88 -8.97 0.40 12.51
N SER A 89 -9.03 0.97 11.31
CA SER A 89 -8.21 2.11 10.91
C SER A 89 -8.44 3.36 11.78
N ASN A 90 -7.47 4.27 11.75
CA ASN A 90 -7.57 5.59 12.39
C ASN A 90 -7.88 5.50 13.89
N ASN A 91 -7.08 4.72 14.61
CA ASN A 91 -7.16 4.53 16.06
C ASN A 91 -5.81 4.87 16.71
N HIS A 92 -5.60 4.44 17.96
CA HIS A 92 -4.37 4.63 18.72
C HIS A 92 -3.69 3.29 19.04
N LEU A 93 -3.92 2.27 18.21
CA LEU A 93 -3.40 0.92 18.43
C LEU A 93 -1.87 0.91 18.35
N ALA A 94 -1.22 0.28 19.33
CA ALA A 94 0.22 0.03 19.31
C ALA A 94 0.56 -1.41 18.88
N THR A 95 -0.39 -2.33 19.01
CA THR A 95 -0.31 -3.73 18.58
C THR A 95 -1.65 -4.16 17.99
N LEU A 96 -1.68 -5.30 17.29
CA LEU A 96 -2.92 -5.96 16.83
C LEU A 96 -3.49 -6.94 17.86
N GLY A 97 -3.13 -6.80 19.14
CA GLY A 97 -3.65 -7.65 20.21
C GLY A 97 -5.18 -7.66 20.26
N GLY A 98 -5.78 -8.85 20.20
CA GLY A 98 -7.24 -9.03 20.18
C GLY A 98 -7.88 -9.07 18.79
N CYS A 99 -7.09 -8.99 17.72
CA CYS A 99 -7.56 -9.20 16.35
C CYS A 99 -7.97 -10.67 16.10
N PRO A 100 -8.98 -10.94 15.26
CA PRO A 100 -9.24 -12.30 14.77
C PRO A 100 -8.07 -12.83 13.92
N VAL A 101 -7.84 -14.13 14.00
CA VAL A 101 -6.74 -14.83 13.29
C VAL A 101 -7.04 -14.98 11.79
N PHE A 102 -8.31 -15.17 11.44
CA PHE A 102 -8.76 -15.40 10.07
C PHE A 102 -9.75 -14.32 9.67
N ILE A 103 -9.51 -13.71 8.51
CA ILE A 103 -10.33 -12.63 7.97
C ILE A 103 -10.63 -12.98 6.52
N MET A 104 -11.92 -13.20 6.25
CA MET A 104 -12.40 -13.67 4.94
C MET A 104 -12.63 -12.52 3.95
N GLY A 105 -12.68 -11.27 4.44
CA GLY A 105 -12.68 -10.08 3.60
C GLY A 105 -11.38 -9.30 3.71
N ASP A 106 -11.50 -7.98 3.66
CA ASP A 106 -10.40 -7.04 3.81
C ASP A 106 -10.04 -6.82 5.28
N PHE A 107 -8.78 -6.54 5.54
CA PHE A 107 -8.31 -6.10 6.86
C PHE A 107 -7.58 -4.77 6.77
N SER A 108 -8.15 -3.75 7.42
CA SER A 108 -7.55 -2.43 7.51
C SER A 108 -7.19 -2.10 8.96
N CYS A 109 -5.89 -1.90 9.21
CA CYS A 109 -5.34 -1.37 10.46
C CYS A 109 -4.57 -0.06 10.23
N SER A 110 -4.82 0.60 9.11
CA SER A 110 -4.13 1.82 8.70
C SER A 110 -4.31 2.99 9.67
N GLY A 111 -3.37 3.94 9.68
CA GLY A 111 -3.52 5.17 10.47
C GLY A 111 -3.50 4.94 11.99
N ASN A 112 -2.71 3.97 12.46
CA ASN A 112 -2.54 3.64 13.87
C ASN A 112 -1.12 4.03 14.36
N LYS A 113 -0.69 3.47 15.48
CA LYS A 113 0.66 3.66 16.05
C LYS A 113 1.41 2.32 16.12
N LEU A 114 1.08 1.37 15.24
CA LEU A 114 1.66 0.04 15.25
C LEU A 114 3.15 0.11 14.98
N THR A 115 3.95 -0.55 15.81
CA THR A 115 5.39 -0.74 15.60
C THR A 115 5.71 -2.15 15.11
N SER A 116 4.77 -3.08 15.24
CA SER A 116 4.83 -4.44 14.71
C SER A 116 3.41 -4.92 14.37
N LEU A 117 3.30 -5.82 13.40
CA LEU A 117 2.04 -6.50 13.06
C LEU A 117 1.82 -7.76 13.91
N LYS A 118 2.82 -8.17 14.70
CA LYS A 118 2.65 -9.22 15.70
C LYS A 118 1.52 -8.84 16.64
N ALA A 119 0.53 -9.71 16.76
CA ALA A 119 -0.31 -9.73 17.94
C ALA A 119 0.27 -10.75 18.91
N GLU A 120 0.82 -10.27 20.02
CA GLU A 120 1.10 -11.09 21.18
C GLU A 120 0.09 -10.70 22.25
N PHE A 121 -0.67 -11.68 22.75
CA PHE A 121 -1.43 -11.50 23.98
C PHE A 121 -1.17 -12.69 24.91
N VAL A 122 -0.97 -12.38 26.19
CA VAL A 122 -0.77 -13.37 27.25
C VAL A 122 -2.15 -13.68 27.83
N SER A 123 -2.64 -14.90 27.61
CA SER A 123 -3.89 -15.33 28.24
C SER A 123 -3.78 -15.27 29.77
N SER A 124 -4.92 -15.25 30.48
CA SER A 124 -4.97 -15.30 31.94
C SER A 124 -4.32 -16.56 32.55
N VAL A 125 -3.98 -17.55 31.72
CA VAL A 125 -3.30 -18.80 32.09
C VAL A 125 -1.83 -18.85 31.66
N GLY A 126 -1.28 -17.73 31.16
CA GLY A 126 0.14 -17.60 30.83
C GLY A 126 0.56 -18.19 29.49
N THR A 127 -0.39 -18.59 28.63
CA THR A 127 -0.09 -18.97 27.25
C THR A 127 -0.03 -17.72 26.37
N THR A 128 1.10 -17.51 25.70
CA THR A 128 1.22 -16.54 24.60
C THR A 128 0.47 -17.10 23.40
N LEU A 129 -0.71 -16.57 23.11
CA LEU A 129 -1.36 -16.81 21.83
C LEU A 129 -0.87 -15.72 20.88
N THR A 130 -0.14 -16.13 19.86
CA THR A 130 0.23 -15.27 18.73
C THR A 130 -0.98 -15.17 17.81
N GLY A 131 -1.44 -13.98 17.44
CA GLY A 131 -2.66 -13.83 16.65
C GLY A 131 -2.77 -12.51 15.89
N GLY A 132 -1.74 -12.16 15.12
CA GLY A 132 -1.99 -11.28 13.97
C GLY A 132 -2.81 -12.06 12.94
N PRO A 133 -3.46 -11.40 11.96
CA PRO A 133 -4.13 -12.15 10.90
C PRO A 133 -3.11 -13.02 10.19
N GLU A 134 -3.28 -14.35 10.22
CA GLU A 134 -2.38 -15.28 9.51
C GLU A 134 -2.71 -15.33 8.01
N LEU A 135 -3.99 -15.12 7.69
CA LEU A 135 -4.56 -15.16 6.36
C LEU A 135 -5.62 -14.06 6.22
N VAL A 136 -5.49 -13.28 5.14
CA VAL A 136 -6.47 -12.30 4.69
C VAL A 136 -6.87 -12.68 3.26
N GLU A 137 -8.13 -13.05 3.04
CA GLU A 137 -8.60 -13.43 1.71
C GLU A 137 -8.74 -12.23 0.76
N GLY A 138 -9.02 -11.04 1.30
CA GLY A 138 -9.07 -9.77 0.58
C GLY A 138 -7.78 -8.96 0.69
N ASP A 139 -7.95 -7.65 0.82
CA ASP A 139 -6.89 -6.65 0.91
C ASP A 139 -6.35 -6.52 2.34
N PHE A 140 -5.03 -6.35 2.49
CA PHE A 140 -4.38 -6.09 3.77
C PHE A 140 -3.75 -4.68 3.77
N ASN A 141 -4.38 -3.75 4.50
CA ASN A 141 -3.93 -2.38 4.60
C ASN A 141 -3.38 -2.07 6.01
N CYS A 142 -2.06 -1.94 6.10
CA CYS A 142 -1.31 -1.54 7.30
C CYS A 142 -0.59 -0.21 7.14
N SER A 143 -0.97 0.60 6.15
CA SER A 143 -0.35 1.88 5.83
C SER A 143 -0.44 2.90 6.98
N ARG A 144 0.40 3.94 6.94
CA ARG A 144 0.36 5.06 7.89
C ARG A 144 0.49 4.61 9.36
N ASN A 145 1.44 3.73 9.62
CA ASN A 145 1.80 3.24 10.95
C ASN A 145 3.25 3.65 11.29
N ARG A 146 3.89 2.93 12.21
CA ARG A 146 5.29 3.14 12.62
C ARG A 146 6.10 1.85 12.49
N LEU A 147 5.73 1.00 11.53
CA LEU A 147 6.36 -0.30 11.29
C LEU A 147 7.80 -0.09 10.78
N THR A 148 8.74 -0.87 11.30
CA THR A 148 10.14 -0.89 10.84
C THR A 148 10.49 -2.08 9.94
N ASP A 149 9.66 -3.12 10.00
CA ASP A 149 9.64 -4.32 9.16
C ASP A 149 8.18 -4.84 9.06
N LEU A 150 7.97 -5.95 8.35
CA LEU A 150 6.66 -6.59 8.19
C LEU A 150 6.50 -7.83 9.07
N GLU A 151 7.23 -7.92 10.18
CA GLU A 151 7.11 -9.05 11.08
C GLU A 151 5.69 -9.14 11.66
N GLY A 152 5.06 -10.31 11.50
CA GLY A 152 3.66 -10.54 11.86
C GLY A 152 2.66 -10.23 10.75
N SER A 153 3.13 -9.85 9.54
CA SER A 153 2.28 -9.79 8.35
C SER A 153 1.60 -11.14 8.08
N PRO A 154 0.37 -11.15 7.56
CA PRO A 154 -0.27 -12.36 7.06
C PRO A 154 0.65 -13.07 6.07
N LYS A 155 0.64 -14.41 6.06
CA LYS A 155 1.43 -15.20 5.11
C LYS A 155 0.78 -15.24 3.74
N ILE A 156 -0.54 -15.06 3.70
CA ILE A 156 -1.37 -15.10 2.49
C ILE A 156 -2.25 -13.85 2.52
N VAL A 157 -2.14 -13.05 1.45
CA VAL A 157 -3.03 -11.91 1.14
C VAL A 157 -3.60 -12.18 -0.24
N GLY A 158 -4.93 -12.32 -0.33
CA GLY A 158 -5.61 -12.67 -1.57
C GLY A 158 -5.86 -11.49 -2.51
N GLY A 159 -5.78 -10.26 -2.00
CA GLY A 159 -5.87 -9.02 -2.77
C GLY A 159 -4.59 -8.18 -2.69
N ASP A 160 -4.77 -6.89 -2.41
CA ASP A 160 -3.72 -5.88 -2.33
C ASP A 160 -3.04 -5.89 -0.95
N LEU A 161 -1.74 -5.57 -0.91
CA LEU A 161 -1.02 -5.31 0.33
C LEU A 161 -0.48 -3.88 0.30
N ASP A 162 -1.01 -3.05 1.18
CA ASP A 162 -0.55 -1.68 1.38
C ASP A 162 0.14 -1.52 2.74
N CYS A 163 1.47 -1.33 2.69
CA CYS A 163 2.32 -1.00 3.82
C CYS A 163 2.99 0.37 3.67
N SER A 164 2.44 1.23 2.82
CA SER A 164 2.95 2.57 2.54
C SER A 164 2.95 3.48 3.77
N PHE A 165 3.77 4.53 3.73
CA PHE A 165 3.87 5.55 4.78
C PHE A 165 4.16 4.97 6.17
N ASN A 166 5.14 4.07 6.25
CA ASN A 166 5.67 3.51 7.48
C ASN A 166 7.13 3.98 7.69
N GLN A 167 7.88 3.28 8.54
CA GLN A 167 9.31 3.50 8.77
C GLN A 167 10.11 2.26 8.34
N LEU A 168 9.62 1.52 7.33
CA LEU A 168 10.22 0.26 6.91
C LEU A 168 11.65 0.50 6.40
N THR A 169 12.59 -0.28 6.92
CA THR A 169 13.98 -0.31 6.46
C THR A 169 14.30 -1.56 5.65
N THR A 170 13.42 -2.56 5.73
CA THR A 170 13.46 -3.82 5.00
C THR A 170 12.05 -4.29 4.68
N LEU A 171 11.90 -5.12 3.64
CA LEU A 171 10.65 -5.82 3.32
C LEU A 171 10.65 -7.26 3.83
N ASN A 172 11.62 -7.64 4.66
CA ASN A 172 11.64 -8.96 5.31
C ASN A 172 10.28 -9.26 5.97
N ASN A 173 9.88 -10.53 5.87
CA ASN A 173 8.58 -11.04 6.33
C ASN A 173 7.36 -10.60 5.50
N SER A 174 7.57 -9.94 4.36
CA SER A 174 6.52 -9.79 3.34
C SER A 174 6.02 -11.17 2.86
N PRO A 175 4.73 -11.30 2.49
CA PRO A 175 4.27 -12.48 1.76
C PRO A 175 5.10 -12.74 0.51
N GLU A 176 5.36 -14.01 0.19
CA GLU A 176 6.16 -14.36 -0.99
C GLU A 176 5.44 -14.07 -2.32
N VAL A 177 4.10 -14.10 -2.31
CA VAL A 177 3.23 -13.87 -3.47
C VAL A 177 2.10 -12.95 -3.08
N ILE A 178 1.86 -11.92 -3.92
CA ILE A 178 0.75 -10.98 -3.79
C ILE A 178 -0.10 -11.05 -5.05
N PHE A 179 -1.40 -11.31 -4.89
CA PHE A 179 -2.34 -11.50 -6.00
C PHE A 179 -2.87 -10.19 -6.59
N GLY A 180 -2.90 -9.12 -5.80
CA GLY A 180 -3.19 -7.77 -6.26
C GLY A 180 -1.93 -6.90 -6.33
N ASP A 181 -2.08 -5.65 -5.89
CA ASP A 181 -1.06 -4.62 -5.82
C ASP A 181 -0.22 -4.76 -4.55
N PHE A 182 1.06 -4.40 -4.63
CA PHE A 182 1.94 -4.29 -3.47
C PHE A 182 2.51 -2.87 -3.39
N SER A 183 2.11 -2.14 -2.36
CA SER A 183 2.60 -0.79 -2.10
C SER A 183 3.45 -0.75 -0.84
N CYS A 184 4.70 -0.34 -1.01
CA CYS A 184 5.64 -0.02 0.07
C CYS A 184 6.18 1.41 -0.04
N SER A 185 5.43 2.30 -0.71
CA SER A 185 5.85 3.68 -0.95
C SER A 185 5.95 4.52 0.33
N GLY A 186 6.77 5.57 0.30
CA GLY A 186 6.92 6.48 1.44
C GLY A 186 7.53 5.82 2.68
N ASN A 187 8.56 5.01 2.49
CA ASN A 187 9.29 4.30 3.56
C ASN A 187 10.78 4.70 3.58
N GLN A 188 11.60 3.98 4.33
CA GLN A 188 13.03 4.23 4.48
C GLN A 188 13.88 3.09 3.88
N LEU A 189 13.37 2.42 2.83
CA LEU A 189 14.03 1.26 2.22
C LEU A 189 15.30 1.68 1.49
N LEU A 190 16.41 0.99 1.79
CA LEU A 190 17.69 1.12 1.08
C LEU A 190 17.85 0.11 -0.06
N SER A 191 17.13 -1.00 0.01
CA SER A 191 17.04 -2.03 -1.02
C SER A 191 15.64 -2.65 -1.01
N LEU A 192 15.32 -3.42 -2.06
CA LEU A 192 14.08 -4.20 -2.13
C LEU A 192 14.29 -5.65 -1.66
N GLU A 193 15.39 -5.96 -0.96
CA GLU A 193 15.57 -7.28 -0.37
C GLU A 193 14.43 -7.60 0.62
N GLY A 194 13.88 -8.81 0.48
CA GLY A 194 12.69 -9.26 1.22
C GLY A 194 11.35 -8.96 0.53
N ALA A 195 11.33 -8.22 -0.58
CA ALA A 195 10.10 -8.00 -1.35
C ALA A 195 9.44 -9.32 -1.81
N PRO A 196 8.13 -9.33 -2.11
CA PRO A 196 7.48 -10.48 -2.72
C PRO A 196 8.23 -10.96 -3.97
N ARG A 197 8.27 -12.28 -4.17
CA ARG A 197 8.91 -12.85 -5.37
C ARG A 197 8.10 -12.58 -6.63
N GLN A 198 6.78 -12.48 -6.47
CA GLN A 198 5.83 -12.28 -7.55
C GLN A 198 4.66 -11.39 -7.11
N VAL A 199 4.35 -10.41 -7.94
CA VAL A 199 3.22 -9.49 -7.76
C VAL A 199 2.37 -9.51 -9.03
N PHE A 200 1.08 -9.77 -8.87
CA PHE A 200 0.15 -9.95 -9.99
C PHE A 200 -0.55 -8.65 -10.42
N GLY A 201 -0.52 -7.61 -9.59
CA GLY A 201 -0.89 -6.24 -9.93
C GLY A 201 0.32 -5.33 -10.08
N ASN A 202 0.22 -4.14 -9.49
CA ASN A 202 1.22 -3.09 -9.48
C ASN A 202 2.21 -3.28 -8.33
N PHE A 203 3.45 -2.82 -8.52
CA PHE A 203 4.46 -2.73 -7.48
C PHE A 203 4.91 -1.27 -7.32
N ASP A 204 4.57 -0.66 -6.19
CA ASP A 204 4.94 0.71 -5.86
C ASP A 204 5.95 0.75 -4.71
N CYS A 205 7.18 1.14 -5.04
CA CYS A 205 8.25 1.41 -4.09
C CYS A 205 8.74 2.86 -4.14
N SER A 206 7.89 3.78 -4.62
CA SER A 206 8.22 5.20 -4.72
C SER A 206 8.48 5.86 -3.36
N GLY A 207 9.21 6.98 -3.35
CA GLY A 207 9.43 7.74 -2.11
C GLY A 207 10.22 6.96 -1.05
N ASN A 208 11.31 6.30 -1.47
CA ASN A 208 12.21 5.54 -0.60
C ASN A 208 13.66 6.04 -0.75
N GLN A 209 14.62 5.31 -0.19
CA GLN A 209 16.05 5.64 -0.24
C GLN A 209 16.83 4.65 -1.13
N LEU A 210 16.16 4.08 -2.15
CA LEU A 210 16.74 3.05 -3.01
C LEU A 210 17.84 3.63 -3.90
N THR A 211 18.97 2.93 -4.00
CA THR A 211 20.08 3.28 -4.91
C THR A 211 20.14 2.39 -6.17
N SER A 212 19.46 1.23 -6.11
CA SER A 212 19.21 0.32 -7.23
C SER A 212 17.92 -0.47 -6.97
N LEU A 213 17.43 -1.18 -7.99
CA LEU A 213 16.25 -2.06 -7.89
C LEU A 213 16.59 -3.51 -7.53
N LYS A 214 17.78 -3.76 -6.97
CA LYS A 214 18.13 -5.11 -6.50
C LYS A 214 17.17 -5.56 -5.41
N GLY A 215 16.75 -6.82 -5.51
CA GLY A 215 15.76 -7.42 -4.61
C GLY A 215 14.31 -7.24 -5.09
N SER A 216 14.06 -6.46 -6.15
CA SER A 216 12.71 -6.29 -6.66
C SER A 216 12.07 -7.61 -7.11
N PRO A 217 10.73 -7.71 -7.15
CA PRO A 217 10.04 -8.89 -7.67
C PRO A 217 10.48 -9.18 -9.10
N LYS A 218 10.77 -10.45 -9.39
CA LYS A 218 11.18 -10.86 -10.75
C LYS A 218 10.04 -10.74 -11.77
N LYS A 219 8.81 -10.83 -11.29
CA LYS A 219 7.58 -10.79 -12.09
C LYS A 219 6.62 -9.80 -11.45
N VAL A 220 6.38 -8.70 -12.16
CA VAL A 220 5.32 -7.72 -11.88
C VAL A 220 4.48 -7.66 -13.14
N LYS A 221 3.18 -8.00 -13.05
CA LYS A 221 2.33 -8.02 -14.23
C LYS A 221 1.81 -6.64 -14.62
N GLY A 222 1.55 -5.77 -13.63
CA GLY A 222 1.06 -4.42 -13.83
C GLY A 222 2.20 -3.40 -13.92
N ASN A 223 2.00 -2.25 -13.29
CA ASN A 223 2.91 -1.12 -13.28
C ASN A 223 4.03 -1.33 -12.26
N PHE A 224 5.22 -0.84 -12.56
CA PHE A 224 6.33 -0.79 -11.63
C PHE A 224 6.73 0.66 -11.41
N ILE A 225 6.48 1.15 -10.19
CA ILE A 225 6.61 2.55 -9.81
C ILE A 225 7.74 2.66 -8.79
N CYS A 226 8.83 3.31 -9.19
CA CYS A 226 10.04 3.50 -8.38
C CYS A 226 10.51 4.96 -8.37
N SER A 227 9.60 5.88 -8.67
CA SER A 227 9.86 7.32 -8.70
C SER A 227 10.24 7.87 -7.32
N CYS A 228 10.87 9.04 -7.28
CA CYS A 228 11.26 9.73 -6.05
C CYS A 228 12.15 8.84 -5.15
N ASN A 229 13.26 8.37 -5.71
CA ASN A 229 14.28 7.57 -5.02
C ASN A 229 15.67 8.16 -5.27
N HIS A 230 16.71 7.44 -4.87
CA HIS A 230 18.12 7.81 -5.09
C HIS A 230 18.78 6.88 -6.13
N LEU A 231 18.00 6.37 -7.10
CA LEU A 231 18.48 5.36 -8.04
C LEU A 231 19.57 5.94 -8.94
N THR A 232 20.72 5.28 -8.94
CA THR A 232 21.84 5.57 -9.87
C THR A 232 21.92 4.55 -11.00
N SER A 233 21.20 3.43 -10.87
CA SER A 233 21.05 2.42 -11.92
C SER A 233 19.72 1.67 -11.78
N LEU A 234 19.20 1.18 -12.91
CA LEU A 234 18.02 0.30 -12.96
C LEU A 234 18.38 -1.19 -12.76
N LYS A 235 19.56 -1.49 -12.20
CA LYS A 235 19.97 -2.88 -11.96
C LYS A 235 18.98 -3.54 -10.99
N GLY A 236 18.39 -4.66 -11.43
CA GLY A 236 17.40 -5.40 -10.67
C GLY A 236 15.96 -5.10 -11.06
N SER A 237 15.73 -4.22 -12.04
CA SER A 237 14.40 -4.00 -12.64
C SER A 237 13.78 -5.30 -13.16
N PRO A 238 12.44 -5.45 -13.13
CA PRO A 238 11.73 -6.52 -13.82
C PRO A 238 11.99 -6.49 -15.34
N GLU A 239 11.87 -7.65 -15.98
CA GLU A 239 12.11 -7.81 -17.42
C GLU A 239 10.96 -7.25 -18.28
N GLU A 240 9.73 -7.43 -17.81
CA GLU A 240 8.49 -7.03 -18.49
C GLU A 240 7.52 -6.44 -17.48
N VAL A 241 6.93 -5.29 -17.84
CA VAL A 241 5.92 -4.57 -17.06
C VAL A 241 4.90 -3.93 -17.99
N ASP A 242 3.76 -3.50 -17.44
CA ASP A 242 2.83 -2.67 -18.17
C ASP A 242 3.37 -1.24 -18.26
N THR A 243 3.38 -0.48 -17.18
CA THR A 243 4.04 0.85 -17.11
C THR A 243 5.31 0.80 -16.26
N PHE A 244 6.33 1.55 -16.64
CA PHE A 244 7.55 1.72 -15.85
C PHE A 244 7.77 3.19 -15.50
N GLU A 245 7.74 3.53 -14.21
CA GLU A 245 7.94 4.89 -13.72
C GLU A 245 9.18 4.93 -12.82
N CYS A 246 10.21 5.64 -13.29
CA CYS A 246 11.47 5.85 -12.57
C CYS A 246 11.85 7.32 -12.51
N SER A 247 10.85 8.21 -12.51
CA SER A 247 11.06 9.65 -12.49
C SER A 247 11.62 10.15 -11.16
N ASN A 248 12.22 11.34 -11.18
CA ASN A 248 12.80 11.98 -9.99
C ASN A 248 13.81 11.06 -9.26
N ASN A 249 14.90 10.77 -9.95
CA ASN A 249 15.99 9.90 -9.49
C ASN A 249 17.35 10.50 -9.93
N MET A 250 18.44 9.74 -9.74
CA MET A 250 19.81 10.15 -10.10
C MET A 250 20.39 9.30 -11.25
N LEU A 251 19.53 8.84 -12.17
CA LEU A 251 19.95 7.98 -13.27
C LEU A 251 20.76 8.76 -14.30
N THR A 252 21.91 8.22 -14.68
CA THR A 252 22.74 8.73 -15.79
C THR A 252 22.63 7.87 -17.06
N SER A 253 22.01 6.70 -16.95
CA SER A 253 21.73 5.79 -18.06
C SER A 253 20.48 4.94 -17.78
N LEU A 254 19.75 4.59 -18.83
CA LEU A 254 18.62 3.65 -18.79
C LEU A 254 19.05 2.18 -18.95
N LYS A 255 20.35 1.89 -18.91
CA LYS A 255 20.84 0.51 -18.96
C LYS A 255 20.20 -0.34 -17.87
N ARG A 256 19.71 -1.52 -18.24
CA ARG A 256 18.92 -2.44 -17.38
C ARG A 256 17.49 -1.98 -17.08
N SER A 257 16.94 -1.03 -17.83
CA SER A 257 15.49 -0.82 -17.86
C SER A 257 14.75 -2.07 -18.37
N PRO A 258 13.44 -2.23 -18.09
CA PRO A 258 12.66 -3.33 -18.65
C PRO A 258 12.73 -3.34 -20.18
N GLU A 259 12.93 -4.52 -20.77
CA GLU A 259 13.03 -4.65 -22.23
C GLU A 259 11.66 -4.50 -22.91
N LYS A 260 10.60 -4.86 -22.17
CA LYS A 260 9.21 -4.84 -22.64
C LYS A 260 8.35 -3.99 -21.71
N VAL A 261 7.90 -2.86 -22.24
CA VAL A 261 6.97 -1.95 -21.55
C VAL A 261 5.73 -1.79 -22.43
N LYS A 262 4.58 -2.23 -21.92
CA LYS A 262 3.33 -2.27 -22.71
C LYS A 262 2.57 -0.95 -22.69
N GLY A 263 2.73 -0.15 -21.65
CA GLY A 263 2.08 1.12 -21.38
C GLY A 263 3.09 2.26 -21.49
N ASN A 264 3.18 3.06 -20.43
CA ASN A 264 4.01 4.27 -20.39
C ASN A 264 5.43 3.96 -19.89
N PHE A 265 6.39 4.80 -20.26
CA PHE A 265 7.74 4.80 -19.73
C PHE A 265 8.09 6.22 -19.30
N ASP A 266 8.19 6.45 -17.99
CA ASP A 266 8.55 7.74 -17.42
C ASP A 266 9.93 7.67 -16.76
N CYS A 267 10.90 8.35 -17.37
CA CYS A 267 12.24 8.58 -16.82
C CYS A 267 12.55 10.07 -16.69
N SER A 268 11.51 10.90 -16.54
CA SER A 268 11.67 12.34 -16.33
C SER A 268 12.44 12.66 -15.05
N MET A 269 12.96 13.89 -14.95
CA MET A 269 13.62 14.40 -13.75
C MET A 269 14.77 13.49 -13.29
N ASN A 270 15.74 13.27 -14.19
CA ASN A 270 16.93 12.45 -13.96
C ASN A 270 18.18 13.20 -14.49
N GLN A 271 19.32 12.51 -14.57
CA GLN A 271 20.59 13.07 -15.05
C GLN A 271 21.03 12.39 -16.36
N LEU A 272 20.07 11.98 -17.20
CA LEU A 272 20.35 11.26 -18.43
C LEU A 272 20.98 12.19 -19.47
N THR A 273 22.09 11.77 -20.06
CA THR A 273 22.73 12.48 -21.19
C THR A 273 22.40 11.89 -22.56
N SER A 274 21.85 10.67 -22.58
CA SER A 274 21.30 10.00 -23.75
C SER A 274 20.20 9.03 -23.32
N LEU A 275 19.36 8.62 -24.27
CA LEU A 275 18.32 7.60 -24.05
C LEU A 275 18.83 6.16 -24.27
N LYS A 276 20.16 5.95 -24.27
CA LYS A 276 20.74 4.61 -24.44
C LYS A 276 20.32 3.70 -23.29
N GLY A 277 19.81 2.52 -23.64
CA GLY A 277 19.26 1.54 -22.70
C GLY A 277 17.74 1.63 -22.51
N ALA A 278 17.05 2.62 -23.10
CA ALA A 278 15.60 2.65 -23.16
C ALA A 278 15.02 1.43 -23.90
N PRO A 279 13.77 1.03 -23.62
CA PRO A 279 13.09 -0.01 -24.39
C PRO A 279 13.01 0.36 -25.88
N LYS A 280 13.07 -0.64 -26.77
CA LYS A 280 13.04 -0.40 -28.23
C LYS A 280 11.71 0.15 -28.72
N LYS A 281 10.63 -0.17 -28.02
CA LYS A 281 9.25 0.24 -28.33
C LYS A 281 8.50 0.49 -27.02
N VAL A 282 7.74 1.57 -26.99
CA VAL A 282 6.79 1.89 -25.93
C VAL A 282 5.43 2.11 -26.59
N LYS A 283 4.36 1.46 -26.11
CA LYS A 283 3.04 1.64 -26.74
C LYS A 283 2.30 2.86 -26.23
N GLY A 284 2.53 3.25 -24.97
CA GLY A 284 2.00 4.48 -24.39
C GLY A 284 2.95 5.66 -24.57
N THR A 285 2.90 6.57 -23.61
CA THR A 285 3.71 7.78 -23.54
C THR A 285 5.14 7.47 -23.10
N PHE A 286 6.11 8.14 -23.74
CA PHE A 286 7.51 8.14 -23.32
C PHE A 286 7.86 9.54 -22.79
N ASN A 287 8.15 9.64 -21.50
CA ASN A 287 8.53 10.90 -20.86
C ASN A 287 10.01 10.87 -20.43
N CYS A 288 10.80 11.75 -21.01
CA CYS A 288 12.19 12.00 -20.65
C CYS A 288 12.47 13.48 -20.37
N SER A 289 11.45 14.25 -19.96
CA SER A 289 11.62 15.66 -19.60
C SER A 289 12.55 15.86 -18.40
N GLY A 290 13.09 17.06 -18.22
CA GLY A 290 13.91 17.39 -17.05
C GLY A 290 15.18 16.54 -16.95
N ASN A 291 15.88 16.34 -18.06
CA ASN A 291 17.13 15.58 -18.14
C ASN A 291 18.26 16.44 -18.75
N GLN A 292 19.42 15.85 -19.00
CA GLN A 292 20.59 16.52 -19.58
C GLN A 292 20.91 15.98 -20.97
N LEU A 293 19.88 15.61 -21.75
CA LEU A 293 20.06 14.95 -23.04
C LEU A 293 20.80 15.86 -24.02
N ALA A 294 21.88 15.33 -24.59
CA ALA A 294 22.62 15.97 -25.69
C ALA A 294 22.31 15.33 -27.05
N THR A 295 21.62 14.19 -27.05
CA THR A 295 21.26 13.43 -28.25
C THR A 295 20.06 12.53 -28.00
N LEU A 296 19.25 12.34 -29.04
CA LEU A 296 18.14 11.39 -29.09
C LEU A 296 18.53 10.03 -29.68
N GLU A 297 19.81 9.85 -30.03
CA GLU A 297 20.33 8.59 -30.57
C GLU A 297 20.24 7.46 -29.53
N CYS A 298 19.37 6.50 -29.82
CA CYS A 298 19.18 5.30 -29.01
C CYS A 298 18.37 4.24 -29.77
N GLU A 299 18.09 3.13 -29.06
CA GLU A 299 17.38 1.98 -29.63
C GLU A 299 15.86 2.09 -29.57
N LEU A 300 15.32 3.07 -28.84
CA LEU A 300 13.90 3.41 -28.92
C LEU A 300 13.60 3.89 -30.34
N LYS A 301 12.74 3.16 -31.06
CA LYS A 301 12.34 3.49 -32.44
C LYS A 301 10.87 3.88 -32.58
N LYS A 302 10.02 3.44 -31.65
CA LYS A 302 8.56 3.63 -31.74
C LYS A 302 7.95 4.00 -30.39
N VAL A 303 7.16 5.07 -30.40
CA VAL A 303 6.33 5.51 -29.27
C VAL A 303 4.89 5.60 -29.76
N GLY A 304 3.99 4.87 -29.11
CA GLY A 304 2.59 4.77 -29.53
C GLY A 304 1.68 5.86 -28.95
N GLY A 305 2.09 6.49 -27.86
CA GLY A 305 1.46 7.68 -27.29
C GLY A 305 2.30 8.93 -27.52
N ASP A 306 2.32 9.81 -26.53
CA ASP A 306 3.04 11.08 -26.59
C ASP A 306 4.54 10.91 -26.33
N PHE A 307 5.34 11.82 -26.86
CA PHE A 307 6.77 11.93 -26.57
C PHE A 307 7.03 13.26 -25.87
N ILE A 308 7.43 13.20 -24.60
CA ILE A 308 7.63 14.38 -23.75
C ILE A 308 9.12 14.50 -23.47
N CYS A 309 9.75 15.57 -23.95
CA CYS A 309 11.19 15.78 -23.91
C CYS A 309 11.58 17.21 -23.50
N GLU A 310 10.63 17.97 -22.95
CA GLU A 310 10.82 19.33 -22.46
C GLU A 310 11.89 19.41 -21.36
N GLU A 311 12.38 20.62 -21.08
CA GLU A 311 13.30 20.88 -19.96
C GLU A 311 14.61 20.06 -20.01
N ASN A 312 15.10 19.77 -21.21
CA ASN A 312 16.44 19.19 -21.40
C ASN A 312 17.52 20.27 -21.57
N ALA A 313 18.76 19.94 -21.20
CA ALA A 313 19.90 20.86 -21.31
C ALA A 313 20.14 21.40 -22.74
N GLN A 314 19.73 20.65 -23.76
CA GLN A 314 19.56 21.13 -25.13
C GLN A 314 18.10 20.96 -25.52
N PRO A 315 17.42 22.02 -25.99
CA PRO A 315 16.08 21.87 -26.54
C PRO A 315 16.15 21.08 -27.84
N PHE A 316 15.21 20.16 -28.03
CA PHE A 316 15.03 19.48 -29.31
C PHE A 316 13.79 20.06 -29.99
N THR A 317 13.77 20.15 -31.31
CA THR A 317 12.53 20.51 -32.01
C THR A 317 11.64 19.29 -32.23
N GLU A 318 10.34 19.51 -32.44
CA GLU A 318 9.42 18.43 -32.81
C GLU A 318 9.89 17.70 -34.08
N GLU A 319 10.42 18.41 -35.08
CA GLU A 319 10.96 17.83 -36.31
C GLU A 319 12.14 16.90 -36.01
N GLU A 320 13.10 17.32 -35.18
CA GLU A 320 14.25 16.49 -34.81
C GLU A 320 13.81 15.19 -34.11
N ILE A 321 12.84 15.32 -33.20
CA ILE A 321 12.26 14.20 -32.47
C ILE A 321 11.56 13.21 -33.44
N ARG A 322 10.74 13.73 -34.37
CA ARG A 322 10.02 12.90 -35.36
C ARG A 322 10.92 12.29 -36.42
N VAL A 323 12.05 12.91 -36.75
CA VAL A 323 13.09 12.31 -37.58
C VAL A 323 13.77 11.14 -36.85
N ALA A 324 14.04 11.31 -35.55
CA ALA A 324 14.71 10.30 -34.75
C ALA A 324 13.80 9.10 -34.37
N LYS A 325 12.49 9.33 -34.23
CA LYS A 325 11.52 8.37 -33.64
C LYS A 325 10.20 8.36 -34.40
N ASN A 326 9.60 7.17 -34.56
CA ASN A 326 8.23 7.04 -35.02
C ASN A 326 7.26 7.25 -33.84
N ILE A 327 6.68 8.46 -33.76
CA ILE A 327 5.77 8.88 -32.69
C ILE A 327 4.37 9.05 -33.25
N LYS A 328 3.39 8.39 -32.62
CA LYS A 328 1.98 8.50 -33.01
C LYS A 328 1.23 9.65 -32.35
N GLY A 329 1.58 9.98 -31.10
CA GLY A 329 0.92 11.03 -30.34
C GLY A 329 1.53 12.41 -30.58
N ASN A 330 1.30 13.28 -29.60
CA ASN A 330 1.86 14.62 -29.55
C ASN A 330 3.35 14.58 -29.19
N VAL A 331 4.07 15.61 -29.60
CA VAL A 331 5.45 15.84 -29.18
C VAL A 331 5.46 17.13 -28.36
N LEU A 332 5.94 17.02 -27.12
CA LEU A 332 6.20 18.14 -26.23
C LEU A 332 7.73 18.24 -26.12
N ALA A 333 8.31 19.33 -26.63
CA ALA A 333 9.74 19.44 -26.91
C ALA A 333 10.38 20.63 -26.18
#